data_AF-D1VZW0-F1
#
_entry.id   AF-D1VZW0-F1
#
_cell.length_a   1.000
_cell.length_b   1.000
_cell.length_c   1.000
_cell.angle_alpha   90.00
_cell.angle_beta   90.00
_cell.angle_gamma   90.00
#
_symmetry.space_group_name_H-M   'P 1'
#
loop_
_entity.id
_entity.type
_entity.pdbx_description
1 polymer ?
#
loop_
_entity_poly.entity_id
_entity_poly.type
_entity_poly.pdbx_seq_one_letter_code
_entity_poly.pdbx_strand_id
1 'polypeptide(L)'
;MSYYEEEINYKPILKTAKELLKKRGYIDCCSILDEGTISVVCTDYDNWNGGTYGYTIYVSLPVSQYSAYTSDRINEFESEISNTFNEVIKADNNCSFITQISPWFSPKDIDSTLIGGEIGKKELLSKIEEISNLLIKVATGGPSFNLVDGDYKKLYNWLSDKLKTLNLDNPNPYFSLWDWYHYYSPNLQRWQDRRVYINELYKPLKKIISDITIRQSGNPIVIDLTPWDRIRRTYAKIQADSSQAKIVDEFQAVGLLCREIIISLGQLVYNKDVYGAVDSQNKPIGKTDGFRMLEAYFTYKLHGTHFEEYRAYAKTTNKLANALTHERNATKKDMMLTVSATTALVNIVGILEEQYI
;
A
#
# COMPACT_ATOMS: atom_id res chain seq x y z
N MET A 1 19.88 -17.72 34.54
CA MET A 1 19.04 -18.78 33.96
C MET A 1 18.01 -18.07 33.10
N SER A 2 17.94 -18.34 31.81
CA SER A 2 17.14 -17.63 30.79
C SER A 2 15.73 -18.22 30.63
N TYR A 3 15.07 -18.56 31.73
CA TYR A 3 13.86 -19.40 31.71
C TYR A 3 12.74 -18.80 30.85
N TYR A 4 12.37 -17.54 31.09
CA TYR A 4 11.32 -16.87 30.32
C TYR A 4 11.79 -16.31 28.97
N GLU A 5 13.05 -16.49 28.57
CA GLU A 5 13.47 -16.17 27.19
C GLU A 5 12.95 -17.20 26.19
N GLU A 6 12.67 -18.43 26.67
CA GLU A 6 12.09 -19.48 25.85
C GLU A 6 10.58 -19.28 25.70
N GLU A 7 10.12 -19.30 24.45
CA GLU A 7 8.73 -19.04 24.08
C GLU A 7 7.72 -19.95 24.78
N ILE A 8 8.11 -21.20 25.07
CA ILE A 8 7.27 -22.17 25.78
C ILE A 8 6.95 -21.74 27.22
N ASN A 9 7.84 -20.96 27.84
CA ASN A 9 7.73 -20.57 29.25
C ASN A 9 6.97 -19.24 29.42
N TYR A 10 7.17 -18.25 28.54
CA TYR A 10 6.44 -16.97 28.65
C TYR A 10 5.06 -16.97 27.96
N LYS A 11 4.82 -17.82 26.94
CA LYS A 11 3.51 -17.85 26.24
C LYS A 11 2.31 -18.12 27.16
N PRO A 12 2.36 -19.05 28.14
CA PRO A 12 1.26 -19.26 29.08
C PRO A 12 0.95 -18.01 29.92
N ILE A 13 1.99 -17.29 30.34
CA ILE A 13 1.85 -16.02 31.08
C ILE A 13 1.20 -14.98 30.19
N LEU A 14 1.72 -14.78 28.97
CA LEU A 14 1.16 -13.86 27.98
C LEU A 14 -0.33 -14.11 27.72
N LYS A 15 -0.73 -15.38 27.53
CA LYS A 15 -2.15 -15.74 27.33
C LYS A 15 -3.02 -15.36 28.53
N THR A 16 -2.52 -15.64 29.74
CA THR A 16 -3.25 -15.33 30.98
C THR A 16 -3.36 -13.81 31.20
N ALA A 17 -2.25 -13.08 31.00
CA ALA A 17 -2.21 -11.63 31.11
C ALA A 17 -3.15 -10.95 30.11
N LYS A 18 -3.19 -11.42 28.85
CA LYS A 18 -4.12 -10.92 27.83
C LYS A 18 -5.58 -11.12 28.21
N GLU A 19 -5.94 -12.30 28.73
CA GLU A 19 -7.31 -12.53 29.18
C GLU A 19 -7.67 -11.66 30.40
N LEU A 20 -6.74 -11.43 31.35
CA LEU A 20 -6.96 -10.50 32.45
C LEU A 20 -7.18 -9.06 31.97
N LEU A 21 -6.31 -8.55 31.10
CA LEU A 21 -6.43 -7.22 30.49
C LEU A 21 -7.77 -7.05 29.77
N LYS A 22 -8.15 -8.06 28.98
CA LYS A 22 -9.41 -8.07 28.24
C LYS A 22 -10.63 -8.02 29.17
N LYS A 23 -10.63 -8.82 30.25
CA LYS A 23 -11.73 -8.82 31.24
C LYS A 23 -11.82 -7.53 32.04
N ARG A 24 -10.72 -6.78 32.15
CA ARG A 24 -10.65 -5.46 32.82
C ARG A 24 -10.92 -4.28 31.88
N GLY A 25 -11.11 -4.53 30.58
CA GLY A 25 -11.41 -3.48 29.60
C GLY A 25 -10.19 -2.76 29.03
N TYR A 26 -8.97 -3.27 29.24
CA TYR A 26 -7.75 -2.73 28.64
C TYR A 26 -7.59 -3.21 27.19
N ILE A 27 -8.52 -2.77 26.32
CA ILE A 27 -8.61 -3.21 24.92
C ILE A 27 -7.36 -2.80 24.13
N ASP A 28 -6.85 -1.59 24.34
CA ASP A 28 -5.63 -1.10 23.66
C ASP A 28 -4.40 -1.96 24.00
N CYS A 29 -4.21 -2.32 25.27
CA CYS A 29 -3.12 -3.22 25.70
C CYS A 29 -3.26 -4.60 25.03
N CYS A 30 -4.48 -5.11 24.89
CA CYS A 30 -4.73 -6.36 24.17
C CYS A 30 -4.36 -6.24 22.69
N SER A 31 -4.79 -5.15 22.02
CA SER A 31 -4.46 -4.89 20.62
C SER A 31 -2.94 -4.83 20.42
N ILE A 32 -2.23 -4.12 21.28
CA ILE A 32 -0.77 -4.01 21.26
C ILE A 32 -0.11 -5.40 21.37
N LEU A 33 -0.61 -6.26 22.27
CA LEU A 33 -0.10 -7.62 22.47
C LEU A 33 -0.59 -8.63 21.41
N ASP A 34 -1.60 -8.31 20.62
CA ASP A 34 -2.09 -9.11 19.49
C ASP A 34 -1.31 -8.79 18.20
N GLU A 35 -1.02 -7.52 17.99
CA GLU A 35 -0.42 -7.01 16.75
C GLU A 35 1.10 -6.87 16.81
N GLY A 36 1.64 -6.73 18.03
CA GLY A 36 3.07 -6.61 18.28
C GLY A 36 3.81 -7.94 18.15
N THR A 37 5.05 -7.87 17.66
CA THR A 37 5.99 -8.99 17.78
C THR A 37 6.59 -8.98 19.17
N ILE A 38 6.43 -10.08 19.92
CA ILE A 38 6.80 -10.16 21.33
C ILE A 38 8.03 -11.05 21.51
N SER A 39 9.04 -10.55 22.22
CA SER A 39 10.14 -11.33 22.77
C SER A 39 10.35 -10.99 24.24
N VAL A 40 10.95 -11.92 24.98
CA VAL A 40 11.27 -11.74 26.40
C VAL A 40 12.75 -12.01 26.58
N VAL A 41 13.44 -11.13 27.29
CA VAL A 41 14.89 -11.23 27.54
C VAL A 41 15.16 -11.00 29.01
N CYS A 42 16.04 -11.80 29.61
CA CYS A 42 16.55 -11.55 30.96
C CYS A 42 17.51 -10.35 30.89
N THR A 43 17.08 -9.21 31.42
CA THR A 43 17.82 -7.94 31.31
C THR A 43 18.41 -7.48 32.62
N ASP A 44 17.96 -8.03 33.75
CA ASP A 44 18.43 -7.66 35.06
C ASP A 44 18.53 -8.88 35.98
N TYR A 45 19.38 -8.76 37.00
CA TYR A 45 19.49 -9.74 38.06
C TYR A 45 19.93 -9.03 39.35
N ASP A 46 19.07 -9.09 40.37
CA ASP A 46 19.41 -8.65 41.72
C ASP A 46 19.79 -9.84 42.61
N ASN A 47 20.62 -9.58 43.62
CA ASN A 47 21.04 -10.59 44.60
C ASN A 47 20.20 -10.55 45.89
N TRP A 48 19.01 -9.96 45.85
CA TRP A 48 18.14 -9.86 47.02
C TRP A 48 17.22 -11.10 47.11
N ASN A 49 16.81 -11.49 48.31
CA ASN A 49 15.86 -12.60 48.58
C ASN A 49 16.17 -13.95 47.88
N GLY A 50 17.43 -14.30 47.66
CA GLY A 50 17.81 -15.54 46.97
C GLY A 50 17.97 -15.39 45.44
N GLY A 51 17.91 -14.16 44.94
CA GLY A 51 18.17 -13.78 43.56
C GLY A 51 16.88 -13.52 42.80
N THR A 52 16.66 -12.28 42.34
CA THR A 52 15.50 -11.93 41.49
C THR A 52 15.97 -11.67 40.07
N TYR A 53 15.38 -12.35 39.10
CA TYR A 53 15.62 -12.12 37.68
C TYR A 53 14.61 -11.11 37.11
N GLY A 54 15.12 -10.04 36.53
CA GLY A 54 14.30 -9.06 35.81
C GLY A 54 14.26 -9.37 34.32
N TYR A 55 13.06 -9.56 33.80
CA TYR A 55 12.79 -9.83 32.39
C TYR A 55 12.16 -8.61 31.72
N THR A 56 12.66 -8.23 30.54
CA THR A 56 12.01 -7.23 29.68
C THR A 56 11.20 -7.91 28.60
N ILE A 57 9.91 -7.58 28.54
CA ILE A 57 8.97 -7.94 27.48
C ILE A 57 9.10 -6.87 26.40
N TYR A 58 9.79 -7.19 25.32
CA TYR A 58 9.85 -6.32 24.14
C TYR A 58 8.62 -6.54 23.28
N VAL A 59 7.86 -5.48 23.03
CA VAL A 59 6.73 -5.48 22.11
C VAL A 59 7.05 -4.55 20.95
N SER A 60 7.38 -5.11 19.79
CA SER A 60 7.65 -4.34 18.59
C SER A 60 6.37 -4.12 17.78
N LEU A 61 5.90 -2.87 17.70
CA LEU A 61 4.70 -2.46 16.95
C LEU A 61 5.04 -1.82 15.59
N PRO A 62 4.29 -2.13 14.52
CA PRO A 62 4.35 -1.38 13.27
C PRO A 62 4.28 0.13 13.48
N VAL A 63 5.04 0.92 12.72
CA VAL A 63 5.05 2.40 12.84
C VAL A 63 3.64 2.98 12.67
N SER A 64 2.85 2.43 11.75
CA SER A 64 1.45 2.81 11.50
C SER A 64 0.54 2.65 12.72
N GLN A 65 0.83 1.73 13.62
CA GLN A 65 0.07 1.52 14.86
C GLN A 65 0.67 2.29 16.02
N TYR A 66 2.00 2.25 16.16
CA TYR A 66 2.71 2.97 17.22
C TYR A 66 2.43 4.48 17.16
N SER A 67 2.34 5.05 15.95
CA SER A 67 2.05 6.48 15.74
C SER A 67 0.64 6.92 16.11
N ALA A 68 -0.28 5.98 16.39
CA ALA A 68 -1.61 6.30 16.89
C ALA A 68 -1.62 6.75 18.37
N TYR A 69 -0.52 6.53 19.10
CA TYR A 69 -0.42 6.79 20.53
C TYR A 69 0.67 7.81 20.83
N THR A 70 0.45 8.64 21.85
CA THR A 70 1.48 9.52 22.40
C THR A 70 2.45 8.73 23.28
N SER A 71 3.65 9.27 23.53
CA SER A 71 4.62 8.64 24.43
C SER A 71 4.06 8.40 25.83
N ASP A 72 3.22 9.30 26.35
CA ASP A 72 2.58 9.12 27.66
C ASP A 72 1.63 7.91 27.67
N ARG A 73 0.84 7.74 26.60
CA ARG A 73 -0.04 6.55 26.45
C ARG A 73 0.75 5.27 26.32
N ILE A 74 1.88 5.29 25.60
CA ILE A 74 2.78 4.13 25.51
C ILE A 74 3.31 3.75 26.90
N ASN A 75 3.78 4.71 27.69
CA ASN A 75 4.26 4.46 29.05
C ASN A 75 3.16 3.91 29.97
N GLU A 76 1.92 4.40 29.84
CA GLU A 76 0.75 3.85 30.55
C GLU A 76 0.53 2.38 30.18
N PHE A 77 0.57 2.04 28.89
CA PHE A 77 0.40 0.65 28.44
C PHE A 77 1.54 -0.26 28.91
N GLU A 78 2.79 0.21 28.86
CA GLU A 78 3.93 -0.54 29.38
C GLU A 78 3.75 -0.87 30.87
N SER A 79 3.31 0.11 31.66
CA SER A 79 3.04 -0.08 33.09
C SER A 79 1.93 -1.11 33.32
N GLU A 80 0.79 -0.97 32.64
CA GLU A 80 -0.36 -1.89 32.79
C GLU A 80 -0.03 -3.33 32.38
N ILE A 81 0.71 -3.50 31.27
CA ILE A 81 1.16 -4.81 30.81
C ILE A 81 2.13 -5.41 31.84
N SER A 82 3.13 -4.64 32.30
CA SER A 82 4.10 -5.09 33.30
C SER A 82 3.42 -5.54 34.59
N ASN A 83 2.51 -4.71 35.12
CA ASN A 83 1.75 -5.02 36.33
C ASN A 83 0.92 -6.29 36.18
N THR A 84 0.29 -6.48 35.02
CA THR A 84 -0.51 -7.68 34.76
C THR A 84 0.36 -8.94 34.64
N PHE A 85 1.52 -8.86 33.98
CA PHE A 85 2.46 -9.98 33.92
C PHE A 85 2.96 -10.37 35.30
N ASN A 86 3.38 -9.39 36.11
CA ASN A 86 3.80 -9.62 37.49
C ASN A 86 2.67 -10.17 38.37
N GLU A 87 1.41 -9.80 38.10
CA GLU A 87 0.26 -10.39 38.78
C GLU A 87 0.10 -11.89 38.50
N VAL A 88 0.29 -12.30 37.24
CA VAL A 88 0.17 -13.71 36.83
C VAL A 88 1.26 -14.57 37.49
N ILE A 89 2.46 -14.03 37.66
CA ILE A 89 3.58 -14.74 38.29
C ILE A 89 3.74 -14.48 39.77
N LYS A 90 2.73 -13.92 40.48
CA LYS A 90 2.82 -13.61 41.92
C LYS A 90 3.30 -14.75 42.83
N ALA A 91 3.15 -16.01 42.41
CA ALA A 91 3.64 -17.17 43.16
C ALA A 91 5.16 -17.43 42.98
N ASP A 92 5.76 -16.86 41.93
CA ASP A 92 7.18 -16.88 41.61
C ASP A 92 7.84 -15.60 42.15
N ASN A 93 8.33 -15.67 43.39
CA ASN A 93 8.86 -14.51 44.09
C ASN A 93 10.23 -14.03 43.58
N ASN A 94 10.82 -14.72 42.60
CA ASN A 94 12.19 -14.48 42.16
C ASN A 94 12.24 -13.98 40.70
N CYS A 95 11.11 -13.58 40.14
CA CYS A 95 11.04 -13.03 38.80
C CYS A 95 10.23 -11.74 38.78
N SER A 96 10.63 -10.79 37.94
CA SER A 96 9.87 -9.59 37.64
C SER A 96 9.85 -9.31 36.14
N PHE A 97 8.80 -8.65 35.68
CA PHE A 97 8.62 -8.24 34.30
C PHE A 97 8.49 -6.72 34.18
N ILE A 98 9.17 -6.17 33.19
CA ILE A 98 8.97 -4.81 32.67
C ILE A 98 8.65 -4.92 31.19
N THR A 99 7.79 -4.05 30.67
CA THR A 99 7.41 -4.03 29.26
C THR A 99 8.07 -2.82 28.58
N GLN A 100 8.58 -3.02 27.38
CA GLN A 100 9.06 -1.96 26.50
C GLN A 100 8.42 -2.09 25.13
N ILE A 101 7.64 -1.09 24.75
CA ILE A 101 6.98 -1.00 23.46
C ILE A 101 7.84 -0.11 22.55
N SER A 102 8.21 -0.63 21.40
CA SER A 102 9.04 0.11 20.44
C SER A 102 8.44 0.04 19.03
N PRO A 103 8.60 1.09 18.22
CA PRO A 103 8.21 1.03 16.82
C PRO A 103 9.19 0.14 16.03
N TRP A 104 8.68 -0.58 15.05
CA TRP A 104 9.51 -1.21 14.01
C TRP A 104 8.90 -0.96 12.63
N PHE A 105 9.75 -0.85 11.62
CA PHE A 105 9.31 -0.70 10.24
C PHE A 105 8.78 -2.04 9.72
N SER A 106 7.47 -2.14 9.58
CA SER A 106 6.81 -3.34 9.08
C SER A 106 6.46 -3.23 7.59
N PRO A 107 6.21 -4.35 6.90
CA PRO A 107 5.67 -4.31 5.53
C PRO A 107 4.36 -3.51 5.39
N LYS A 108 3.56 -3.38 6.46
CA LYS A 108 2.33 -2.57 6.48
C LYS A 108 2.60 -1.06 6.41
N ASP A 109 3.83 -0.66 6.73
CA ASP A 109 4.28 0.73 6.69
C ASP A 109 4.78 1.13 5.29
N ILE A 110 4.95 0.16 4.39
CA ILE A 110 5.31 0.42 2.99
C ILE A 110 4.13 1.08 2.27
N ASP A 111 4.36 2.25 1.70
CA ASP A 111 3.35 2.95 0.90
C ASP A 111 3.13 2.23 -0.43
N SER A 112 2.03 1.48 -0.51
CA SER A 112 1.62 0.77 -1.73
C SER A 112 1.43 1.70 -2.94
N THR A 113 1.20 3.00 -2.76
CA THR A 113 1.04 3.94 -3.88
C THR A 113 2.34 4.11 -4.67
N LEU A 114 3.50 3.97 -4.03
CA LEU A 114 4.82 4.04 -4.67
C LEU A 114 5.02 2.96 -5.74
N ILE A 115 4.32 1.83 -5.58
CA ILE A 115 4.33 0.76 -6.59
C ILE A 115 3.17 0.80 -7.56
N GLY A 116 2.15 1.63 -7.34
CA GLY A 116 0.92 1.66 -8.15
C GLY A 116 -0.23 0.87 -7.52
N GLY A 117 -0.24 0.75 -6.19
CA GLY A 117 -1.29 0.05 -5.44
C GLY A 117 -1.32 -1.45 -5.73
N GLU A 118 -2.53 -2.01 -5.77
CA GLU A 118 -2.76 -3.44 -5.98
C GLU A 118 -2.23 -3.93 -7.35
N ILE A 119 -2.37 -3.12 -8.40
CA ILE A 119 -1.86 -3.46 -9.74
C ILE A 119 -0.34 -3.58 -9.70
N GLY A 120 0.31 -2.58 -9.10
CA GLY A 120 1.77 -2.56 -8.92
C GLY A 120 2.30 -3.70 -8.07
N LYS A 121 1.60 -4.04 -6.99
CA LYS A 121 1.92 -5.19 -6.14
C LYS A 121 1.88 -6.51 -6.91
N LYS A 122 0.82 -6.73 -7.72
CA LYS A 122 0.70 -7.91 -8.58
C LYS A 122 1.80 -7.97 -9.64
N GLU A 123 2.11 -6.84 -10.27
CA GLU A 123 3.20 -6.76 -11.25
C GLU A 123 4.55 -7.13 -10.62
N LEU A 124 4.85 -6.57 -9.44
CA LEU A 124 6.10 -6.86 -8.74
C LEU A 124 6.23 -8.34 -8.36
N LEU A 125 5.17 -8.96 -7.81
CA LEU A 125 5.16 -10.40 -7.50
C LEU A 125 5.37 -11.25 -8.75
N SER A 126 4.69 -10.91 -9.85
CA SER A 126 4.84 -11.58 -11.15
C SER A 126 6.28 -11.50 -11.68
N LYS A 127 6.92 -10.33 -11.57
CA LYS A 127 8.33 -10.13 -11.99
C LYS A 127 9.31 -10.91 -11.11
N ILE A 128 9.03 -11.06 -9.82
CA ILE A 128 9.81 -11.92 -8.91
C ILE A 128 9.67 -13.40 -9.31
N GLU A 129 8.48 -13.84 -9.69
CA GLU A 129 8.26 -15.19 -10.21
C GLU A 129 8.97 -15.41 -11.55
N GLU A 130 8.91 -14.43 -12.45
CA GLU A 130 9.60 -14.46 -13.74
C GLU A 130 11.10 -14.67 -13.56
N ILE A 131 11.76 -13.87 -12.71
CA ILE A 131 13.21 -14.01 -12.48
C ILE A 131 13.56 -15.32 -11.76
N SER A 132 12.74 -15.76 -10.80
CA SER A 132 12.93 -17.03 -10.09
C SER A 132 12.87 -18.21 -11.06
N ASN A 133 11.85 -18.21 -11.92
CA ASN A 133 11.65 -19.25 -12.92
C ASN A 133 12.78 -19.27 -13.94
N LEU A 134 13.26 -18.09 -14.36
CA LEU A 134 14.39 -18.00 -15.28
C LEU A 134 15.67 -18.59 -14.67
N LEU A 135 16.02 -18.22 -13.43
CA LEU A 135 17.18 -18.75 -12.69
C LEU A 135 17.13 -20.27 -12.52
N ILE A 136 15.95 -20.81 -12.21
CA ILE A 136 15.74 -22.26 -12.11
C ILE A 136 15.89 -22.93 -13.48
N LYS A 137 15.26 -22.38 -14.51
CA LYS A 137 15.22 -22.96 -15.85
C LYS A 137 16.62 -23.08 -16.43
N VAL A 138 17.41 -22.00 -16.40
CA VAL A 138 18.77 -22.01 -16.95
C VAL A 138 19.71 -22.94 -16.17
N ALA A 139 19.44 -23.16 -14.87
CA ALA A 139 20.21 -24.06 -14.03
C ALA A 139 19.73 -25.53 -14.09
N THR A 140 18.70 -25.84 -14.88
CA THR A 140 18.14 -27.20 -15.01
C THR A 140 18.03 -27.66 -16.47
N GLY A 141 18.95 -27.20 -17.33
CA GLY A 141 19.03 -27.60 -18.74
C GLY A 141 18.23 -26.70 -19.69
N GLY A 142 17.94 -25.47 -19.28
CA GLY A 142 17.20 -24.48 -20.06
C GLY A 142 18.02 -23.80 -21.17
N PRO A 143 17.58 -22.61 -21.61
CA PRO A 143 18.19 -21.92 -22.75
C PRO A 143 19.64 -21.49 -22.48
N SER A 144 20.43 -21.36 -23.55
CA SER A 144 21.80 -20.84 -23.49
C SER A 144 21.83 -19.43 -22.89
N PHE A 145 22.80 -19.16 -22.02
CA PHE A 145 22.89 -17.86 -21.32
C PHE A 145 23.07 -16.71 -22.31
N ASN A 146 23.78 -16.90 -23.42
CA ASN A 146 23.97 -15.87 -24.44
C ASN A 146 22.65 -15.34 -25.01
N LEU A 147 21.59 -16.16 -25.00
CA LEU A 147 20.27 -15.78 -25.49
C LEU A 147 19.47 -14.97 -24.46
N VAL A 148 19.63 -15.26 -23.17
CA VAL A 148 18.70 -14.80 -22.13
C VAL A 148 19.33 -13.92 -21.05
N ASP A 149 20.66 -13.83 -20.96
CA ASP A 149 21.37 -13.04 -19.93
C ASP A 149 21.07 -11.53 -20.08
N GLY A 150 20.89 -11.05 -21.31
CA GLY A 150 20.51 -9.65 -21.56
C GLY A 150 19.14 -9.31 -20.98
N ASP A 151 18.15 -10.17 -21.17
CA ASP A 151 16.79 -9.96 -20.63
C ASP A 151 16.74 -10.22 -19.13
N TYR A 152 17.51 -11.18 -18.62
CA TYR A 152 17.74 -11.37 -17.19
C TYR A 152 18.25 -10.10 -16.52
N LYS A 153 19.29 -9.46 -17.07
CA LYS A 153 19.87 -8.22 -16.52
C LYS A 153 18.86 -7.06 -16.53
N LYS A 154 18.04 -6.93 -17.58
CA LYS A 154 16.96 -5.94 -17.62
C LYS A 154 15.95 -6.18 -16.49
N LEU A 155 15.52 -7.42 -16.32
CA LEU A 155 14.59 -7.82 -15.26
C LEU A 155 15.19 -7.61 -13.85
N TYR A 156 16.47 -7.95 -13.67
CA TYR A 156 17.22 -7.73 -12.44
C TYR A 156 17.30 -6.25 -12.07
N ASN A 157 17.65 -5.38 -13.03
CA ASN A 157 17.74 -3.93 -12.80
C ASN A 157 16.37 -3.34 -12.48
N TRP A 158 15.34 -3.71 -13.25
CA TRP A 158 13.97 -3.28 -12.98
C TRP A 158 13.52 -3.66 -11.56
N LEU A 159 13.77 -4.90 -11.14
CA LEU A 159 13.46 -5.36 -9.78
C LEU A 159 14.24 -4.58 -8.73
N SER A 160 15.54 -4.39 -8.94
CA SER A 160 16.40 -3.66 -8.00
C SER A 160 15.94 -2.21 -7.83
N ASP A 161 15.62 -1.52 -8.92
CA ASP A 161 15.11 -0.15 -8.88
C ASP A 161 13.76 -0.09 -8.17
N LYS A 162 12.84 -1.00 -8.49
CA LYS A 162 11.50 -1.03 -7.87
C LYS A 162 11.57 -1.35 -6.37
N LEU A 163 12.40 -2.31 -5.96
CA LEU A 163 12.60 -2.64 -4.55
C LEU A 163 13.24 -1.48 -3.78
N LYS A 164 14.20 -0.78 -4.39
CA LYS A 164 14.82 0.41 -3.80
C LYS A 164 13.80 1.53 -3.55
N THR A 165 12.78 1.70 -4.41
CA THR A 165 11.69 2.66 -4.13
C THR A 165 10.86 2.30 -2.88
N LEU A 166 10.89 1.04 -2.46
CA LEU A 166 10.25 0.55 -1.24
C LEU A 166 11.20 0.47 -0.05
N ASN A 167 12.44 0.94 -0.19
CA ASN A 167 13.51 0.75 0.79
C ASN A 167 13.75 -0.74 1.14
N LEU A 168 13.61 -1.61 0.13
CA LEU A 168 13.90 -3.04 0.21
C LEU A 168 15.11 -3.38 -0.65
N ASP A 169 15.91 -4.34 -0.19
CA ASP A 169 17.03 -4.85 -0.95
C ASP A 169 16.60 -5.99 -1.89
N ASN A 170 17.27 -6.10 -3.04
CA ASN A 170 17.14 -7.27 -3.88
C ASN A 170 17.92 -8.45 -3.25
N PRO A 171 17.24 -9.55 -2.87
CA PRO A 171 17.92 -10.66 -2.19
C PRO A 171 18.86 -11.43 -3.12
N ASN A 172 18.72 -11.27 -4.44
CA ASN A 172 19.52 -11.98 -5.42
C ASN A 172 20.89 -11.32 -5.62
N PRO A 173 22.00 -11.99 -5.27
CA PRO A 173 23.34 -11.43 -5.41
C PRO A 173 23.93 -11.57 -6.82
N TYR A 174 23.24 -12.26 -7.75
CA TYR A 174 23.78 -12.60 -9.06
C TYR A 174 23.33 -11.59 -10.11
N PHE A 175 24.18 -10.63 -10.44
CA PHE A 175 23.84 -9.62 -11.46
C PHE A 175 23.69 -10.22 -12.86
N SER A 176 24.38 -11.32 -13.16
CA SER A 176 24.30 -12.07 -14.41
C SER A 176 24.01 -13.56 -14.20
N LEU A 177 23.53 -14.22 -15.25
CA LEU A 177 23.37 -15.68 -15.26
C LEU A 177 24.72 -16.42 -15.14
N TRP A 178 25.80 -15.77 -15.56
CA TRP A 178 27.15 -16.27 -15.34
C TRP A 178 27.52 -16.23 -13.86
N ASP A 179 27.20 -15.18 -13.11
CA ASP A 179 27.44 -15.12 -11.66
C ASP A 179 26.68 -16.24 -10.94
N TRP A 180 25.44 -16.47 -11.35
CA TRP A 180 24.64 -17.59 -10.84
C TRP A 180 25.31 -18.94 -11.15
N TYR A 181 25.79 -19.16 -12.38
CA TYR A 181 26.51 -20.37 -12.77
C TYR A 181 27.77 -20.64 -11.95
N HIS A 182 28.60 -19.61 -11.74
CA HIS A 182 29.81 -19.73 -10.92
C HIS A 182 29.48 -20.15 -9.49
N TYR A 183 28.31 -19.78 -8.97
CA TYR A 183 27.85 -20.23 -7.67
C TYR A 183 27.28 -21.65 -7.70
N TYR A 184 26.27 -21.94 -8.54
CA TYR A 184 25.56 -23.20 -8.42
C TYR A 184 26.35 -24.40 -8.95
N SER A 185 27.25 -24.21 -9.92
CA SER A 185 27.99 -25.30 -10.55
C SER A 185 28.86 -26.07 -9.54
N PRO A 186 29.66 -25.41 -8.67
CA PRO A 186 30.38 -26.11 -7.60
C PRO A 186 29.50 -26.44 -6.38
N ASN A 187 28.58 -25.55 -5.98
CA ASN A 187 27.90 -25.64 -4.68
C ASN A 187 26.59 -26.44 -4.69
N LEU A 188 25.89 -26.54 -5.83
CA LEU A 188 24.55 -27.12 -5.94
C LEU A 188 24.51 -28.17 -7.06
N GLN A 189 24.98 -29.37 -6.74
CA GLN A 189 25.13 -30.46 -7.72
C GLN A 189 23.77 -30.98 -8.23
N ARG A 190 22.75 -31.07 -7.36
CA ARG A 190 21.42 -31.59 -7.76
C ARG A 190 20.51 -30.46 -8.22
N TRP A 191 19.71 -30.74 -9.25
CA TRP A 191 18.68 -29.81 -9.73
C TRP A 191 17.65 -29.45 -8.66
N GLN A 192 17.36 -30.38 -7.75
CA GLN A 192 16.47 -30.12 -6.62
C GLN A 192 17.05 -29.05 -5.69
N ASP A 193 18.35 -29.11 -5.37
CA ASP A 193 19.02 -28.14 -4.49
C ASP A 193 19.01 -26.73 -5.11
N ARG A 194 19.17 -26.62 -6.43
CA ARG A 194 19.07 -25.35 -7.19
C ARG A 194 17.68 -24.71 -7.06
N ARG A 195 16.63 -25.52 -7.16
CA ARG A 195 15.23 -25.06 -6.99
C ARG A 195 14.95 -24.60 -5.58
N VAL A 196 15.38 -25.39 -4.59
CA VAL A 196 15.22 -25.06 -3.17
C VAL A 196 15.93 -23.75 -2.84
N TYR A 197 17.17 -23.59 -3.31
CA TYR A 197 17.95 -22.38 -3.10
C TYR A 197 17.24 -21.11 -3.61
N ILE A 198 16.79 -21.12 -4.87
CA ILE A 198 16.10 -19.95 -5.45
C ILE A 198 14.77 -19.66 -4.75
N ASN A 199 14.03 -20.70 -4.36
CA ASN A 199 12.78 -20.51 -3.63
C ASN A 199 13.02 -19.88 -2.25
N GLU A 200 14.01 -20.35 -1.50
CA GLU A 200 14.35 -19.78 -0.18
C GLU A 200 14.95 -18.36 -0.33
N LEU A 201 15.69 -18.08 -1.39
CA LEU A 201 16.24 -16.74 -1.70
C LEU A 201 15.14 -15.67 -1.80
N TYR A 202 14.04 -15.97 -2.51
CA TYR A 202 12.96 -15.01 -2.75
C TYR A 202 11.80 -15.10 -1.75
N LYS A 203 11.72 -16.14 -0.93
CA LYS A 203 10.62 -16.38 0.01
C LYS A 203 10.42 -15.23 1.02
N PRO A 204 11.46 -14.68 1.68
CA PRO A 204 11.28 -13.53 2.57
C PRO A 204 10.71 -12.32 1.85
N LEU A 205 11.24 -12.02 0.66
CA LEU A 205 10.79 -10.88 -0.14
C LEU A 205 9.33 -11.05 -0.61
N LYS A 206 8.96 -12.23 -1.09
CA LYS A 206 7.57 -12.54 -1.49
C LYS A 206 6.61 -12.36 -0.32
N LYS A 207 7.01 -12.80 0.89
CA LYS A 207 6.21 -12.62 2.11
C LYS A 207 6.03 -11.13 2.43
N ILE A 208 7.12 -10.36 2.46
CA ILE A 208 7.07 -8.90 2.69
C ILE A 208 6.11 -8.24 1.72
N ILE A 209 6.24 -8.50 0.41
CA ILE A 209 5.40 -7.86 -0.61
C ILE A 209 3.94 -8.29 -0.47
N SER A 210 3.68 -9.57 -0.17
CA SER A 210 2.32 -10.07 0.06
C SER A 210 1.65 -9.39 1.27
N ASP A 211 2.43 -9.12 2.32
CA ASP A 211 1.99 -8.49 3.56
C ASP A 211 1.86 -6.96 3.46
N ILE A 212 2.27 -6.33 2.34
CA ILE A 212 2.01 -4.90 2.10
C ILE A 212 0.50 -4.67 2.08
N THR A 213 0.02 -3.89 3.05
CA THR A 213 -1.36 -3.43 3.10
C THR A 213 -1.62 -2.49 1.92
N ILE A 214 -2.60 -2.83 1.08
CA ILE A 214 -3.14 -1.85 0.14
C ILE A 214 -3.92 -0.85 0.96
N ARG A 215 -3.31 0.30 1.23
CA ARG A 215 -4.07 1.45 1.71
C ARG A 215 -5.03 1.78 0.59
N GLN A 216 -6.31 1.49 0.79
CA GLN A 216 -7.34 2.08 -0.05
C GLN A 216 -7.12 3.59 0.09
N SER A 217 -6.60 4.21 -0.98
CA SER A 217 -6.80 5.64 -1.19
C SER A 217 -8.27 5.89 -0.88
N GLY A 218 -8.56 6.83 0.02
CA GLY A 218 -9.83 7.00 0.74
C GLY A 218 -11.08 7.30 -0.11
N ASN A 219 -11.20 6.72 -1.30
CA ASN A 219 -12.45 6.53 -2.01
C ASN A 219 -12.93 5.09 -1.79
N PRO A 220 -14.07 4.88 -1.10
CA PRO A 220 -14.68 3.56 -0.97
C PRO A 220 -15.21 3.01 -2.31
N ILE A 221 -15.17 3.81 -3.38
CA ILE A 221 -15.61 3.46 -4.72
C ILE A 221 -14.37 3.18 -5.57
N VAL A 222 -14.13 1.90 -5.87
CA VAL A 222 -13.07 1.47 -6.78
C VAL A 222 -13.65 1.36 -8.17
N ILE A 223 -13.22 2.21 -9.10
CA ILE A 223 -13.58 2.10 -10.51
C ILE A 223 -12.48 1.33 -11.24
N ASP A 224 -12.86 0.29 -11.98
CA ASP A 224 -12.00 -0.38 -12.94
C ASP A 224 -11.68 0.55 -14.11
N LEU A 225 -10.50 1.15 -14.07
CA LEU A 225 -9.99 1.96 -15.17
C LEU A 225 -9.22 1.14 -16.21
N THR A 226 -9.17 -0.20 -16.11
CA THR A 226 -8.47 -1.06 -17.08
C THR A 226 -9.00 -0.89 -18.50
N PRO A 227 -10.33 -0.80 -18.73
CA PRO A 227 -10.86 -0.51 -20.07
C PRO A 227 -10.53 0.90 -20.56
N TRP A 228 -10.19 1.81 -19.65
CA TRP A 228 -10.03 3.25 -19.91
C TRP A 228 -8.57 3.69 -19.77
N ASP A 229 -7.69 3.00 -20.48
CA ASP A 229 -6.24 3.11 -20.34
C ASP A 229 -5.67 4.55 -20.44
N ARG A 230 -6.22 5.40 -21.31
CA ARG A 230 -5.86 6.83 -21.36
C ARG A 230 -6.22 7.56 -20.07
N ILE A 231 -7.43 7.34 -19.55
CA ILE A 231 -7.93 7.95 -18.32
C ILE A 231 -7.10 7.46 -17.14
N ARG A 232 -6.83 6.15 -17.06
CA ARG A 232 -5.99 5.52 -16.04
C ARG A 232 -4.61 6.17 -15.94
N ARG A 233 -3.90 6.32 -17.06
CA ARG A 233 -2.58 6.96 -17.09
C ARG A 233 -2.62 8.43 -16.67
N THR A 234 -3.57 9.20 -17.21
CA THR A 234 -3.69 10.62 -16.88
C THR A 234 -4.05 10.82 -15.41
N TYR A 235 -4.94 9.98 -14.87
CA TYR A 235 -5.34 10.01 -13.47
C TYR A 235 -4.17 9.69 -12.53
N ALA A 236 -3.38 8.65 -12.83
CA ALA A 236 -2.17 8.34 -12.07
C ALA A 236 -1.17 9.52 -12.07
N LYS A 237 -1.04 10.20 -13.21
CA LYS A 237 -0.20 11.39 -13.33
C LYS A 237 -0.72 12.56 -12.49
N ILE A 238 -2.03 12.82 -12.47
CA ILE A 238 -2.64 13.84 -11.59
C ILE A 238 -2.31 13.58 -10.13
N GLN A 239 -2.44 12.34 -9.66
CA GLN A 239 -2.13 11.97 -8.28
C GLN A 239 -0.67 12.25 -7.93
N ALA A 240 0.25 11.84 -8.81
CA ALA A 240 1.68 12.12 -8.63
C ALA A 240 1.98 13.62 -8.63
N ASP A 241 1.56 14.36 -9.66
CA ASP A 241 1.90 15.76 -9.87
C ASP A 241 1.26 16.67 -8.79
N SER A 242 0.00 16.40 -8.40
CA SER A 242 -0.69 17.18 -7.35
C SER A 242 -0.07 17.03 -5.97
N SER A 243 0.56 15.89 -5.66
CA SER A 243 1.26 15.69 -4.39
C SER A 243 2.54 16.54 -4.29
N GLN A 244 3.19 16.81 -5.43
CA GLN A 244 4.49 17.47 -5.50
C GLN A 244 4.39 18.97 -5.78
N ALA A 245 3.28 19.44 -6.36
CA ALA A 245 3.10 20.83 -6.77
C ALA A 245 3.18 21.82 -5.60
N LYS A 246 3.90 22.93 -5.82
CA LYS A 246 4.18 24.00 -4.86
C LYS A 246 3.96 25.40 -5.43
N ILE A 247 4.00 25.58 -6.75
CA ILE A 247 3.85 26.89 -7.39
C ILE A 247 2.68 26.95 -8.39
N VAL A 248 2.26 28.16 -8.74
CA VAL A 248 1.08 28.44 -9.57
C VAL A 248 1.11 27.70 -10.92
N ASP A 249 2.25 27.72 -11.61
CA ASP A 249 2.40 27.06 -12.92
C ASP A 249 2.20 25.54 -12.83
N GLU A 250 2.66 24.93 -11.73
CA GLU A 250 2.47 23.50 -11.46
C GLU A 250 1.00 23.18 -11.16
N PHE A 251 0.31 24.05 -10.41
CA PHE A 251 -1.13 23.92 -10.15
C PHE A 251 -1.93 23.98 -11.45
N GLN A 252 -1.60 24.92 -12.35
CA GLN A 252 -2.24 25.02 -13.66
C GLN A 252 -1.93 23.82 -14.56
N ALA A 253 -0.71 23.28 -14.50
CA ALA A 253 -0.35 22.05 -15.21
C ALA A 253 -1.19 20.85 -14.75
N VAL A 254 -1.43 20.70 -13.44
CA VAL A 254 -2.37 19.69 -12.90
C VAL A 254 -3.79 19.95 -13.41
N GLY A 255 -4.22 21.22 -13.49
CA GLY A 255 -5.50 21.60 -14.07
C GLY A 255 -5.66 21.19 -15.53
N LEU A 256 -4.59 21.29 -16.33
CA LEU A 256 -4.59 20.84 -17.72
C LEU A 256 -4.83 19.33 -17.82
N LEU A 257 -4.20 18.55 -16.94
CA LEU A 257 -4.43 17.10 -16.85
C LEU A 257 -5.87 16.78 -16.42
N CYS A 258 -6.46 17.56 -15.50
CA CYS A 258 -7.85 17.40 -15.11
C CYS A 258 -8.79 17.61 -16.31
N ARG A 259 -8.56 18.67 -17.10
CA ARG A 259 -9.32 18.93 -18.33
C ARG A 259 -9.15 17.81 -19.37
N GLU A 260 -7.96 17.23 -19.47
CA GLU A 260 -7.70 16.09 -20.36
C GLU A 260 -8.51 14.84 -19.95
N ILE A 261 -8.73 14.62 -18.65
CA ILE A 261 -9.66 13.59 -18.17
C ILE A 261 -11.10 13.91 -18.60
N ILE A 262 -11.56 15.15 -18.45
CA ILE A 262 -12.91 15.57 -18.87
C ILE A 262 -13.12 15.31 -20.36
N ILE A 263 -12.16 15.66 -21.20
CA ILE A 263 -12.20 15.39 -22.65
C ILE A 263 -12.26 13.89 -22.93
N SER A 264 -11.39 13.12 -22.27
CA SER A 264 -11.32 11.66 -22.46
C SER A 264 -12.60 10.97 -22.02
N LEU A 265 -13.16 11.34 -20.86
CA LEU A 265 -14.45 10.84 -20.36
C LEU A 265 -15.58 11.22 -21.32
N GLY A 266 -15.65 12.48 -21.74
CA GLY A 266 -16.67 12.94 -22.66
C GLY A 266 -16.64 12.17 -23.99
N GLN A 267 -15.47 12.01 -24.59
CA GLN A 267 -15.30 11.25 -25.83
C GLN A 267 -15.65 9.76 -25.68
N LEU A 268 -15.37 9.19 -24.51
CA LEU A 268 -15.66 7.80 -24.21
C LEU A 268 -17.17 7.53 -24.16
N VAL A 269 -17.94 8.40 -23.49
CA VAL A 269 -19.36 8.13 -23.21
C VAL A 269 -20.33 8.82 -24.17
N TYR A 270 -19.91 9.86 -24.88
CA TYR A 270 -20.78 10.66 -25.73
C TYR A 270 -21.12 9.95 -27.05
N ASN A 271 -22.41 9.77 -27.29
CA ASN A 271 -22.96 9.31 -28.55
C ASN A 271 -23.87 10.39 -29.13
N LYS A 272 -23.44 10.99 -30.25
CA LYS A 272 -24.14 12.08 -30.94
C LYS A 272 -25.55 11.70 -31.38
N ASP A 273 -25.76 10.46 -31.79
CA ASP A 273 -27.05 9.99 -32.32
C ASP A 273 -28.07 9.78 -31.18
N VAL A 274 -27.58 9.57 -29.95
CA VAL A 274 -28.42 9.38 -28.77
C VAL A 274 -28.67 10.70 -28.03
N TYR A 275 -27.63 11.54 -27.87
CA TYR A 275 -27.70 12.74 -27.01
C TYR A 275 -27.88 14.04 -27.79
N GLY A 276 -27.85 13.99 -29.13
CA GLY A 276 -28.00 15.16 -29.99
C GLY A 276 -26.69 15.92 -30.22
N ALA A 277 -26.67 16.75 -31.27
CA ALA A 277 -25.49 17.47 -31.75
C ALA A 277 -25.28 18.86 -31.09
N VAL A 278 -26.21 19.30 -30.26
CA VAL A 278 -26.24 20.64 -29.67
C VAL A 278 -26.48 20.57 -28.16
N ASP A 279 -26.00 21.57 -27.42
CA ASP A 279 -26.26 21.69 -25.98
C ASP A 279 -27.65 22.27 -25.67
N SER A 280 -27.96 22.44 -24.38
CA SER A 280 -29.24 23.01 -23.91
C SER A 280 -29.47 24.47 -24.33
N GLN A 281 -28.45 25.15 -24.85
CA GLN A 281 -28.51 26.50 -25.41
C GLN A 281 -28.45 26.50 -26.95
N ASN A 282 -28.62 25.33 -27.58
CA ASN A 282 -28.57 25.13 -29.02
C ASN A 282 -27.18 25.41 -29.66
N LYS A 283 -26.09 25.29 -28.90
CA LYS A 283 -24.72 25.43 -29.42
C LYS A 283 -24.15 24.07 -29.87
N PRO A 284 -23.44 23.99 -31.01
CA PRO A 284 -22.84 22.73 -31.48
C PRO A 284 -21.84 22.13 -30.48
N ILE A 285 -21.95 20.82 -30.24
CA ILE A 285 -21.00 20.07 -29.42
C ILE A 285 -19.82 19.63 -30.30
N GLY A 286 -18.63 20.17 -30.02
CA GLY A 286 -17.41 19.87 -30.76
C GLY A 286 -16.77 18.53 -30.38
N LYS A 287 -15.92 17.97 -31.26
CA LYS A 287 -15.27 16.65 -31.07
C LYS A 287 -14.35 16.54 -29.84
N THR A 288 -13.90 17.68 -29.31
CA THR A 288 -13.03 17.78 -28.13
C THR A 288 -13.69 18.55 -27.00
N ASP A 289 -15.00 18.80 -27.10
CA ASP A 289 -15.76 19.54 -26.08
C ASP A 289 -16.28 18.60 -24.99
N GLY A 290 -15.34 18.02 -24.23
CA GLY A 290 -15.65 17.06 -23.16
C GLY A 290 -16.65 17.60 -22.14
N PHE A 291 -16.60 18.90 -21.86
CA PHE A 291 -17.52 19.54 -20.93
C PHE A 291 -18.97 19.40 -21.40
N ARG A 292 -19.29 19.80 -22.65
CA ARG A 292 -20.64 19.69 -23.19
C ARG A 292 -21.06 18.24 -23.47
N MET A 293 -20.11 17.40 -23.90
CA MET A 293 -20.33 15.97 -24.07
C MET A 293 -20.85 15.31 -22.79
N LEU A 294 -20.20 15.60 -21.65
CA LEU A 294 -20.62 15.07 -20.34
C LEU A 294 -21.94 15.67 -19.86
N GLU A 295 -22.20 16.97 -20.09
CA GLU A 295 -23.51 17.56 -19.77
C GLU A 295 -24.66 16.87 -20.52
N ALA A 296 -24.48 16.60 -21.82
CA ALA A 296 -25.47 15.89 -22.64
C ALA A 296 -25.68 14.45 -22.13
N TYR A 297 -24.57 13.74 -21.84
CA TYR A 297 -24.60 12.39 -21.27
C TYR A 297 -25.34 12.33 -19.93
N PHE A 298 -25.01 13.20 -18.96
CA PHE A 298 -25.69 13.21 -17.66
C PHE A 298 -27.16 13.60 -17.79
N THR A 299 -27.50 14.53 -18.68
CA THR A 299 -28.90 14.91 -18.91
C THR A 299 -29.73 13.71 -19.37
N TYR A 300 -29.16 12.88 -20.24
CA TYR A 300 -29.82 11.68 -20.74
C TYR A 300 -29.85 10.53 -19.72
N LYS A 301 -28.69 10.13 -19.18
CA LYS A 301 -28.57 8.98 -18.26
C LYS A 301 -29.31 9.19 -16.95
N LEU A 302 -29.30 10.41 -16.43
CA LEU A 302 -29.94 10.78 -15.16
C LEU A 302 -31.30 11.47 -15.39
N HIS A 303 -32.06 11.12 -16.44
CA HIS A 303 -33.34 11.76 -16.76
C HIS A 303 -34.42 11.49 -15.70
N GLY A 304 -35.41 12.38 -15.59
CA GLY A 304 -36.51 12.26 -14.63
C GLY A 304 -36.25 12.97 -13.29
N THR A 305 -37.33 13.15 -12.52
CA THR A 305 -37.35 13.92 -11.27
C THR A 305 -36.57 13.24 -10.14
N HIS A 306 -36.58 11.90 -10.09
CA HIS A 306 -35.82 11.14 -9.10
C HIS A 306 -34.30 11.43 -9.14
N PHE A 307 -33.78 11.76 -10.32
CA PHE A 307 -32.36 11.98 -10.53
C PHE A 307 -31.93 13.45 -10.53
N GLU A 308 -32.80 14.37 -10.10
CA GLU A 308 -32.54 15.81 -10.13
C GLU A 308 -31.28 16.21 -9.35
N GLU A 309 -31.14 15.72 -8.11
CA GLU A 309 -29.97 16.01 -7.27
C GLU A 309 -28.67 15.43 -7.85
N TYR A 310 -28.73 14.21 -8.40
CA TYR A 310 -27.60 13.55 -9.04
C TYR A 310 -27.12 14.32 -10.27
N ARG A 311 -28.06 14.81 -11.09
CA ARG A 311 -27.75 15.63 -12.26
C ARG A 311 -27.14 16.98 -11.85
N ALA A 312 -27.66 17.60 -10.79
CA ALA A 312 -27.14 18.86 -10.25
C ALA A 312 -25.72 18.69 -9.70
N TYR A 313 -25.47 17.59 -8.98
CA TYR A 313 -24.14 17.21 -8.51
C TYR A 313 -23.17 17.00 -9.68
N ALA A 314 -23.53 16.17 -10.66
CA ALA A 314 -22.68 15.90 -11.83
C ALA A 314 -22.33 17.17 -12.62
N LYS A 315 -23.31 18.05 -12.84
CA LYS A 315 -23.12 19.33 -13.54
C LYS A 315 -22.16 20.27 -12.78
N THR A 316 -22.36 20.40 -11.46
CA THR A 316 -21.52 21.27 -10.63
C THR A 316 -20.10 20.75 -10.54
N THR A 317 -19.94 19.44 -10.40
CA THR A 317 -18.64 18.75 -10.39
C THR A 317 -17.90 18.92 -11.71
N ASN A 318 -18.57 18.74 -12.86
CA ASN A 318 -17.99 18.96 -14.19
C ASN A 318 -17.49 20.42 -14.36
N LYS A 319 -18.27 21.40 -13.85
CA LYS A 319 -17.88 22.81 -13.86
C LYS A 319 -16.63 23.08 -13.01
N LEU A 320 -16.59 22.53 -11.79
CA LEU A 320 -15.45 22.71 -10.88
C LEU A 320 -14.18 22.05 -11.42
N ALA A 321 -14.29 20.83 -11.97
CA ALA A 321 -13.17 20.10 -12.56
C ALA A 321 -12.51 20.85 -13.75
N ASN A 322 -13.24 21.73 -14.42
CA ASN A 322 -12.76 22.53 -15.54
C ASN A 322 -12.32 23.96 -15.16
N ALA A 323 -12.39 24.35 -13.87
CA ALA A 323 -12.20 25.74 -13.45
C ALA A 323 -10.73 26.18 -13.44
N LEU A 324 -9.81 25.28 -13.07
CA LEU A 324 -8.41 25.64 -12.76
C LEU A 324 -7.60 26.11 -13.96
N THR A 325 -7.91 25.64 -15.18
CA THR A 325 -7.12 25.96 -16.38
C THR A 325 -7.13 27.43 -16.79
N HIS A 326 -8.01 28.23 -16.18
CA HIS A 326 -8.17 29.65 -16.50
C HIS A 326 -7.82 30.57 -15.32
N GLU A 327 -7.43 30.01 -14.18
CA GLU A 327 -7.21 30.77 -12.95
C GLU A 327 -5.75 31.24 -12.86
N ARG A 328 -5.52 32.54 -13.06
CA ARG A 328 -4.17 33.14 -13.11
C ARG A 328 -3.51 33.19 -11.73
N ASN A 329 -4.30 33.19 -10.66
CA ASN A 329 -3.82 33.22 -9.29
C ASN A 329 -4.14 31.91 -8.55
N ALA A 330 -4.07 30.79 -9.26
CA ALA A 330 -4.41 29.48 -8.72
C ALA A 330 -3.62 29.18 -7.44
N THR A 331 -4.31 28.73 -6.41
CA THR A 331 -3.70 28.28 -5.15
C THR A 331 -3.64 26.76 -5.09
N LYS A 332 -2.84 26.23 -4.15
CA LYS A 332 -2.84 24.79 -3.85
C LYS A 332 -4.24 24.28 -3.47
N LYS A 333 -5.06 25.11 -2.81
CA LYS A 333 -6.44 24.75 -2.46
C LYS A 333 -7.30 24.58 -3.71
N ASP A 334 -7.19 25.48 -4.67
CA ASP A 334 -7.93 25.41 -5.94
C ASP A 334 -7.54 24.17 -6.74
N MET A 335 -6.25 23.84 -6.77
CA MET A 335 -5.76 22.59 -7.35
C MET A 335 -6.40 21.36 -6.68
N MET A 336 -6.32 21.27 -5.35
CA MET A 336 -6.86 20.13 -4.61
C MET A 336 -8.38 19.97 -4.81
N LEU A 337 -9.13 21.08 -4.83
CA LEU A 337 -10.58 21.06 -5.10
C LEU A 337 -10.88 20.59 -6.54
N THR A 338 -10.06 21.00 -7.51
CA THR A 338 -10.19 20.58 -8.91
C THR A 338 -9.88 19.10 -9.10
N VAL A 339 -8.82 18.59 -8.45
CA VAL A 339 -8.47 17.17 -8.45
C VAL A 339 -9.57 16.33 -7.79
N SER A 340 -10.11 16.80 -6.67
CA SER A 340 -11.24 16.16 -5.99
C SER A 340 -12.48 16.10 -6.90
N ALA A 341 -12.84 17.20 -7.54
CA ALA A 341 -13.96 17.24 -8.49
C ALA A 341 -13.74 16.32 -9.70
N THR A 342 -12.52 16.29 -10.24
CA THR A 342 -12.17 15.41 -11.36
C THR A 342 -12.28 13.94 -10.97
N THR A 343 -11.84 13.60 -9.75
CA THR A 343 -11.97 12.25 -9.19
C THR A 343 -13.44 11.86 -9.02
N ALA A 344 -14.25 12.75 -8.47
CA ALA A 344 -15.70 12.54 -8.35
C ALA A 344 -16.35 12.33 -9.73
N LEU A 345 -15.93 13.07 -10.75
CA LEU A 345 -16.45 12.92 -12.11
C LEU A 345 -16.12 11.55 -12.71
N VAL A 346 -14.88 11.07 -12.53
CA VAL A 346 -14.48 9.71 -12.92
C VAL A 346 -15.35 8.67 -12.21
N ASN A 347 -15.61 8.85 -10.91
CA ASN A 347 -16.44 7.95 -10.13
C ASN A 347 -17.90 7.93 -10.62
N ILE A 348 -18.51 9.10 -10.85
CA ILE A 348 -19.88 9.19 -11.37
C ILE A 348 -20.01 8.44 -12.69
N VAL A 349 -19.10 8.70 -13.64
CA VAL A 349 -19.12 8.01 -14.94
C VAL A 349 -18.86 6.51 -14.78
N GLY A 350 -17.89 6.13 -13.94
CA GLY A 350 -17.60 4.74 -13.58
C GLY A 350 -18.82 4.00 -13.07
N ILE A 351 -19.60 4.61 -12.17
CA ILE A 351 -20.82 4.02 -11.61
C ILE A 351 -21.90 3.87 -12.70
N LEU A 352 -22.11 4.90 -13.53
CA LEU A 352 -23.14 4.89 -14.58
C LEU A 352 -22.83 3.94 -15.76
N GLU A 353 -21.56 3.56 -15.91
CA GLU A 353 -21.08 2.57 -16.88
C GLU A 353 -20.76 1.22 -16.22
N GLU A 354 -21.18 1.01 -14.96
CA GLU A 354 -21.04 -0.25 -14.22
C GLU A 354 -19.60 -0.77 -14.11
N GLN A 355 -18.63 0.15 -14.05
CA GLN A 355 -17.21 -0.15 -13.93
C GLN A 355 -16.71 -0.17 -12.48
N TYR A 356 -17.57 -0.38 -11.48
CA TYR A 356 -17.15 -0.45 -10.07
C TYR A 356 -16.79 -1.89 -9.68
N ILE A 357 -15.82 -2.07 -8.77
CA ILE A 357 -15.34 -3.37 -8.26
C ILE A 357 -15.73 -3.55 -6.78
#